data_AF-A0ABD4DPL9-F1
#
_entry.id   AF-A0ABD4DPL9-F1
#
_cell.length_a   1.000
_cell.length_b   1.000
_cell.length_c   1.000
_cell.angle_alpha   90.00
_cell.angle_beta   90.00
_cell.angle_gamma   90.00
#
_symmetry.space_group_name_H-M   'P 1'
#
loop_
_entity.id
_entity.type
_entity.pdbx_description
1 polymer ?
#
loop_
_entity_poly.entity_id
_entity_poly.type
_entity_poly.pdbx_seq_one_letter_code
_entity_poly.pdbx_strand_id
1 'polypeptide(L)' 'MLLTDKEYMQLSTILEIIARIVGEGFNGKEDFTKKAKQYIKDTKIEIETVLKIAARLELFLA' A
#
# COMPACT_ATOMS: atom_id res chain seq x y z
N MET A 1 19.83 9.96 6.08
CA MET A 1 19.77 8.72 6.89
C MET A 1 19.18 7.65 6.01
N LEU A 2 19.84 6.50 5.88
CA LEU A 2 19.32 5.36 5.12
C LEU A 2 18.29 4.61 5.97
N LEU A 3 17.34 3.94 5.32
CA LEU A 3 16.38 3.07 5.99
C LEU A 3 17.11 1.90 6.64
N THR A 4 16.65 1.47 7.80
CA THR A 4 17.04 0.18 8.38
C THR A 4 16.47 -0.97 7.53
N ASP A 5 17.05 -2.17 7.61
CA ASP A 5 16.58 -3.34 6.86
C ASP A 5 15.09 -3.64 7.13
N LYS A 6 14.65 -3.43 8.37
CA LYS A 6 13.24 -3.59 8.76
C LYS A 6 12.34 -2.59 8.03
N GLU A 7 12.72 -1.31 8.02
CA GLU A 7 11.96 -0.27 7.34
C GLU A 7 11.95 -0.48 5.82
N TYR A 8 13.08 -0.92 5.25
CA TYR A 8 13.18 -1.26 3.84
C TYR A 8 12.25 -2.42 3.47
N MET A 9 12.27 -3.53 4.23
CA MET A 9 11.38 -4.67 3.97
C MET A 9 9.91 -4.27 4.08
N GLN A 10 9.55 -3.49 5.10
CA GLN A 10 8.17 -3.01 5.26
C GLN A 10 7.74 -2.15 4.09
N LEU A 11 8.58 -1.22 3.63
CA LEU A 11 8.29 -0.41 2.44
C LEU A 11 8.17 -1.26 1.18
N SER A 12 9.06 -2.24 0.98
CA SER A 12 9.01 -3.16 -0.16
C SER A 12 7.69 -3.94 -0.19
N THR A 13 7.28 -4.52 0.94
CA THR A 13 5.99 -5.22 1.03
C THR A 13 4.81 -4.29 0.70
N ILE A 14 4.84 -3.03 1.17
CA ILE A 14 3.78 -2.08 0.85
C ILE A 14 3.74 -1.79 -0.66
N LEU A 15 4.89 -1.54 -1.29
CA LEU A 15 4.96 -1.26 -2.72
C LEU A 15 4.50 -2.46 -3.56
N GLU A 16 4.80 -3.70 -3.12
CA GLU A 16 4.29 -4.91 -3.77
C GLU A 16 2.76 -5.02 -3.69
N ILE A 17 2.18 -4.73 -2.53
CA ILE A 17 0.72 -4.71 -2.36
C ILE A 17 0.10 -3.67 -3.29
N ILE A 18 0.66 -2.46 -3.32
CA ILE A 18 0.18 -1.38 -4.19
C ILE A 18 0.28 -1.79 -5.67
N ALA A 19 1.42 -2.34 -6.09
CA ALA A 19 1.63 -2.78 -7.47
C ALA A 19 0.63 -3.86 -7.89
N ARG A 20 0.30 -4.82 -7.01
CA ARG A 20 -0.73 -5.83 -7.26
C ARG A 20 -2.11 -5.19 -7.46
N ILE A 21 -2.52 -4.27 -6.58
CA ILE A 21 -3.82 -3.59 -6.70
C ILE A 21 -3.92 -2.79 -8.00
N VAL A 22 -2.84 -2.07 -8.36
CA VAL A 22 -2.78 -1.32 -9.62
C VAL A 22 -2.87 -2.27 -10.82
N GLY A 23 -2.15 -3.40 -10.78
CA GLY A 23 -2.18 -4.41 -11.85
C GLY A 23 -3.55 -5.07 -12.02
N GLU A 24 -4.32 -5.23 -10.95
CA GLU A 24 -5.70 -5.72 -11.02
C GLU A 24 -6.73 -4.66 -11.43
N GLY A 25 -6.34 -3.39 -11.39
CA GLY A 25 -7.26 -2.26 -11.46
C GLY A 25 -8.07 -2.06 -10.18
N PHE A 26 -8.48 -0.81 -9.94
CA PHE A 26 -9.34 -0.42 -8.83
C PHE A 26 -10.17 0.82 -9.21
N ASN A 27 -11.36 0.97 -8.62
CA ASN A 27 -12.26 2.09 -8.86
C ASN A 27 -12.30 3.05 -7.66
N GLY A 28 -11.35 4.00 -7.65
CA GLY A 28 -11.26 5.03 -6.61
C GLY A 28 -10.78 4.52 -5.25
N LYS A 29 -10.78 5.42 -4.26
CA LYS A 29 -10.16 5.22 -2.95
C LYS A 29 -10.81 4.09 -2.13
N GLU A 30 -12.13 3.94 -2.20
CA GLU A 30 -12.85 2.92 -1.43
C GLU A 30 -12.54 1.50 -1.90
N ASP A 31 -12.55 1.27 -3.22
CA ASP A 31 -12.20 -0.02 -3.80
C ASP A 31 -10.73 -0.38 -3.55
N PHE A 32 -9.83 0.59 -3.73
CA PHE A 32 -8.43 0.43 -3.36
C PHE A 32 -8.27 0.02 -1.89
N THR A 33 -8.96 0.71 -0.97
CA THR A 33 -8.90 0.42 0.46
C THR A 33 -9.40 -0.99 0.77
N LYS A 34 -10.47 -1.44 0.11
CA LYS A 34 -11.00 -2.79 0.27
C LYS A 34 -9.99 -3.84 -0.18
N LYS A 35 -9.37 -3.68 -1.34
CA LYS A 35 -8.33 -4.59 -1.85
C LYS A 35 -7.08 -4.58 -0.96
N ALA A 36 -6.61 -3.41 -0.54
CA ALA A 36 -5.48 -3.28 0.37
C ALA A 36 -5.73 -4.01 1.70
N LYS A 37 -6.93 -3.90 2.28
CA LYS A 37 -7.32 -4.64 3.50
C LYS A 37 -7.26 -6.16 3.32
N GLN A 38 -7.57 -6.68 2.14
CA GLN A 38 -7.43 -8.11 1.84
C GLN A 38 -5.97 -8.54 1.83
N TYR A 39 -5.10 -7.72 1.23
CA TYR A 39 -3.68 -8.02 1.08
C TYR A 39 -2.86 -7.91 2.38
N ILE A 40 -3.22 -6.99 3.28
CA ILE A 40 -2.48 -6.79 4.54
C ILE A 40 -2.92 -7.73 5.66
N LYS A 41 -3.98 -8.54 5.48
CA LYS A 41 -4.63 -9.32 6.54
C LYS A 41 -3.66 -10.20 7.34
N ASP A 42 -2.66 -10.76 6.67
CA ASP A 42 -1.65 -11.65 7.27
C ASP A 42 -0.30 -10.93 7.50
N THR A 43 -0.30 -9.60 7.48
CA THR A 43 0.87 -8.75 7.68
C THR A 43 0.70 -7.89 8.93
N LYS A 44 1.81 -7.34 9.45
CA LYS A 44 1.79 -6.33 10.51
C LYS A 44 1.63 -4.90 9.98
N ILE A 45 1.27 -4.75 8.71
CA ILE A 45 1.19 -3.45 8.04
C ILE A 45 -0.16 -2.82 8.34
N GLU A 46 -0.13 -1.59 8.84
CA GLU A 46 -1.34 -0.81 9.04
C GLU A 46 -1.87 -0.28 7.70
N ILE A 47 -3.19 -0.37 7.52
CA ILE A 47 -3.86 0.13 6.32
C ILE A 47 -3.57 1.61 6.06
N GLU A 48 -3.47 2.42 7.13
CA GLU A 48 -3.18 3.84 7.04
C GLU A 48 -1.82 4.11 6.37
N THR A 49 -0.81 3.27 6.63
CA THR A 49 0.51 3.40 6.01
C THR A 49 0.44 3.12 4.51
N VAL A 50 -0.32 2.09 4.10
CA VAL A 50 -0.54 1.78 2.68
C VAL A 50 -1.24 2.95 1.98
N LEU A 51 -2.29 3.50 2.60
CA LEU A 51 -3.03 4.62 2.03
C LEU A 51 -2.19 5.90 1.92
N LYS A 52 -1.34 6.19 2.92
CA LYS A 52 -0.40 7.33 2.87
C LYS A 52 0.59 7.20 1.72
N ILE A 53 1.15 6.01 1.51
CA ILE A 53 2.09 5.77 0.40
C ILE A 53 1.36 5.83 -0.94
N ALA A 54 0.19 5.21 -1.06
CA ALA A 54 -0.63 5.28 -2.28
C ALA A 54 -1.01 6.72 -2.66
N ALA A 55 -1.38 7.56 -1.68
CA ALA A 55 -1.63 8.98 -1.91
C ALA A 55 -0.36 9.73 -2.36
N ARG A 56 0.80 9.40 -1.80
CA ARG A 56 2.09 9.99 -2.18
C ARG A 56 2.59 9.55 -3.56
N LEU A 57 2.03 8.47 -4.08
CA LEU A 57 2.19 7.99 -5.46
C LEU A 57 1.09 8.52 -6.41
N GLU A 58 0.22 9.42 -5.93
CA GLU A 58 -0.84 10.05 -6.73
C GLU A 58 -1.85 9.05 -7.36
N LEU A 59 -2.04 7.89 -6.73
CA LEU A 59 -2.98 6.87 -7.24
C LEU A 59 -4.46 7.28 -7.16
N PHE A 60 -4.75 8.28 -6.33
CA PHE A 60 -6.03 8.95 -6.21
C PHE A 60 -5.79 10.34 -5.62
N LEU A 61 -6.65 11.29 -5.93
CA LEU A 61 -6.59 12.63 -5.34
C LEU A 61 -6.73 12.53 -3.81
N ALA A 62 -5.82 13.19 -3.10
CA ALA A 62 -5.69 13.14 -1.64
C ALA A 62 -6.91 13.72 -0.92
#